data_AF-A0A0B8Q1A9-F1
#
_entry.id   AF-A0A0B8Q1A9-F1
#
_cell.length_a   1.000
_cell.length_b   1.000
_cell.length_c   1.000
_cell.angle_alpha   90.00
_cell.angle_beta   90.00
_cell.angle_gamma   90.00
#
_symmetry.space_group_name_H-M   'P 1'
#
loop_
_entity.id
_entity.type
_entity.pdbx_description
1 polymer ?
#
loop_
_entity_poly.entity_id
_entity_poly.type
_entity_poly.pdbx_seq_one_letter_code
_entity_poly.pdbx_strand_id
1 'polypeptide(L)'
;MTLNKTKILGLASTLLLSSQAFAITFDDAGDDRGIPADYAQYRPILSESELQISDPAGKKGNKLYIATDTNFAGIVNEVFYVDKESEAFVFKMTGDHKRNELRVHKNFNTSLPHTFYHLNTSLEPINQKHR
;
A
#
# COMPACT_ATOMS: atom_id res chain seq x y z
N MET A 1 -17.27 -56.10 -33.18
CA MET A 1 -17.33 -54.69 -33.62
C MET A 1 -17.91 -53.89 -32.46
N THR A 2 -17.08 -53.07 -31.80
CA THR A 2 -17.41 -51.93 -30.88
C THR A 2 -18.31 -52.20 -29.64
N LEU A 3 -18.09 -51.72 -28.42
CA LEU A 3 -17.55 -50.43 -27.96
C LEU A 3 -17.23 -50.49 -26.43
N ASN A 4 -16.08 -49.96 -25.99
CA ASN A 4 -15.77 -49.63 -24.58
C ASN A 4 -16.65 -48.47 -24.07
N LYS A 5 -17.19 -48.51 -22.85
CA LYS A 5 -17.59 -47.31 -22.08
C LYS A 5 -17.47 -47.50 -20.57
N THR A 6 -16.28 -47.21 -20.03
CA THR A 6 -16.07 -46.87 -18.62
C THR A 6 -16.72 -45.52 -18.33
N LYS A 7 -17.70 -45.46 -17.42
CA LYS A 7 -18.29 -44.19 -16.96
C LYS A 7 -17.51 -43.69 -15.75
N ILE A 8 -16.58 -42.77 -15.97
CA ILE A 8 -15.98 -41.97 -14.91
C ILE A 8 -16.95 -40.81 -14.64
N LEU A 9 -17.55 -40.80 -13.44
CA LEU A 9 -18.41 -39.72 -12.98
C LEU A 9 -17.51 -38.62 -12.39
N GLY A 10 -17.31 -37.54 -13.16
CA GLY A 10 -16.53 -36.39 -12.74
C GLY A 10 -17.28 -35.55 -11.70
N LEU A 11 -16.67 -35.37 -10.53
CA LEU A 11 -17.09 -34.40 -9.53
C LEU A 11 -16.37 -33.08 -9.86
N ALA A 12 -17.05 -32.16 -10.53
CA ALA A 12 -16.54 -30.81 -10.79
C ALA A 12 -17.07 -29.86 -9.71
N SER A 13 -16.35 -29.74 -8.60
CA SER A 13 -16.55 -28.67 -7.63
C SER A 13 -15.83 -27.42 -8.14
N THR A 14 -16.58 -26.50 -8.78
CA THR A 14 -16.07 -25.21 -9.23
C THR A 14 -15.88 -24.30 -8.02
N LEU A 15 -14.62 -24.11 -7.60
CA LEU A 15 -14.25 -23.13 -6.59
C LEU A 15 -14.25 -21.74 -7.25
N LEU A 16 -15.34 -20.98 -7.10
CA LEU A 16 -15.39 -19.58 -7.52
C LEU A 16 -14.55 -18.75 -6.55
N LEU A 17 -13.26 -18.54 -6.86
CA LEU A 17 -12.49 -17.46 -6.26
C LEU A 17 -12.93 -16.15 -6.92
N SER A 18 -13.77 -15.36 -6.25
CA SER A 18 -13.97 -13.96 -6.62
C SER A 18 -12.74 -13.16 -6.21
N SER A 19 -11.75 -13.03 -7.09
CA SER A 19 -10.70 -12.02 -6.91
C SER A 19 -11.33 -10.64 -7.06
N GLN A 20 -11.50 -9.90 -5.97
CA GLN A 20 -11.73 -8.47 -6.08
C GLN A 20 -10.45 -7.85 -6.64
N ALA A 21 -10.50 -7.40 -7.89
CA ALA A 21 -9.42 -6.61 -8.46
C ALA A 21 -9.37 -5.28 -7.72
N PHE A 22 -8.29 -5.03 -6.99
CA PHE A 22 -8.02 -3.72 -6.42
C PHE A 22 -7.49 -2.80 -7.53
N ALA A 23 -7.97 -1.56 -7.58
CA ALA A 23 -7.64 -0.64 -8.66
C ALA A 23 -6.24 0.01 -8.53
N ILE A 24 -5.53 -0.25 -7.43
CA ILE A 24 -4.22 0.36 -7.18
C ILE A 24 -3.11 -0.51 -7.74
N THR A 25 -2.30 0.06 -8.63
CA THR A 25 -1.04 -0.50 -9.11
C THR A 25 0.14 0.16 -8.39
N PHE A 26 1.27 -0.55 -8.32
CA PHE A 26 2.49 -0.13 -7.64
C PHE A 26 3.68 -0.43 -8.54
N ASP A 27 3.92 0.48 -9.47
CA ASP A 27 4.98 0.46 -10.49
C ASP A 27 4.88 1.68 -11.44
N ASP A 28 4.11 2.72 -11.05
CA ASP A 28 3.90 3.91 -11.87
C ASP A 28 4.77 5.06 -11.39
N ALA A 29 6.05 5.00 -11.77
CA ALA A 29 7.05 6.01 -11.41
C ALA A 29 6.92 7.32 -12.20
N GLY A 30 6.02 7.44 -13.18
CA GLY A 30 5.87 8.65 -14.02
C GLY A 30 7.19 9.32 -14.45
N ASP A 31 7.10 10.58 -14.89
CA ASP A 31 8.30 11.40 -15.11
C ASP A 31 8.69 12.15 -13.83
N ASP A 32 7.71 12.51 -12.99
CA ASP A 32 7.82 13.37 -11.80
C ASP A 32 7.88 12.62 -10.46
N ARG A 33 7.70 11.29 -10.46
CA ARG A 33 7.55 10.50 -9.22
C ARG A 33 8.75 9.60 -8.94
N GLY A 34 9.38 9.81 -7.80
CA GLY A 34 10.45 8.98 -7.27
C GLY A 34 9.91 7.82 -6.44
N ILE A 35 10.61 6.68 -6.49
CA ILE A 35 10.36 5.55 -5.60
C ILE A 35 10.86 5.93 -4.19
N PRO A 36 10.01 5.95 -3.15
CA PRO A 36 10.42 6.41 -1.81
C PRO A 36 11.63 5.70 -1.22
N ALA A 37 11.82 4.40 -1.51
CA ALA A 37 12.97 3.63 -1.03
C ALA A 37 14.33 4.13 -1.57
N ASP A 38 14.33 4.83 -2.71
CA ASP A 38 15.56 5.33 -3.33
C ASP A 38 16.09 6.59 -2.62
N TYR A 39 15.25 7.27 -1.83
CA TYR A 39 15.59 8.51 -1.12
C TYR A 39 16.10 8.22 0.30
N ALA A 40 17.37 8.55 0.55
CA ALA A 40 18.06 8.19 1.78
C ALA A 40 17.37 8.71 3.05
N GLN A 41 16.75 9.90 2.98
CA GLN A 41 16.03 10.53 4.09
C GLN A 41 14.81 9.73 4.57
N TYR A 42 14.22 8.89 3.71
CA TYR A 42 13.01 8.12 4.04
C TYR A 42 13.30 6.66 4.38
N ARG A 43 14.48 6.13 4.02
CA ARG A 43 14.85 4.73 4.33
C ARG A 43 14.67 4.35 5.80
N PRO A 44 15.04 5.17 6.81
CA PRO A 44 14.88 4.78 8.22
C PRO A 44 13.42 4.55 8.65
N ILE A 45 12.47 5.35 8.15
CA ILE A 45 11.06 5.15 8.50
C ILE A 45 10.45 3.99 7.71
N LEU A 46 10.86 3.81 6.45
CA LEU A 46 10.40 2.71 5.60
C LEU A 46 10.89 1.34 6.11
N SER A 47 12.13 1.24 6.60
CA SER A 47 12.68 -0.01 7.15
C SER A 47 12.00 -0.49 8.43
N GLU A 48 11.13 0.33 9.02
CA GLU A 48 10.42 0.04 10.26
C GLU A 48 8.90 0.02 10.05
N SER A 49 8.41 0.13 8.81
CA SER A 49 6.99 0.33 8.53
C SER A 49 6.45 -0.59 7.43
N GLU A 50 5.13 -0.66 7.37
CA GLU A 50 4.36 -1.12 6.21
C GLU A 50 3.52 0.04 5.66
N LEU A 51 3.07 -0.06 4.42
CA LEU A 51 2.08 0.86 3.85
C LEU A 51 0.67 0.32 4.04
N GLN A 52 -0.19 1.14 4.66
CA GLN A 52 -1.62 0.90 4.79
C GLN A 52 -2.39 1.88 3.90
N ILE A 53 -2.95 1.37 2.80
CA ILE A 53 -3.56 2.21 1.76
C ILE A 53 -4.95 1.71 1.36
N SER A 54 -5.87 2.64 1.16
CA SER A 54 -7.24 2.33 0.73
C SER A 54 -7.36 2.38 -0.79
N ASP A 55 -8.11 1.46 -1.38
CA ASP A 55 -8.62 1.58 -2.75
C ASP A 55 -9.70 2.69 -2.79
N PRO A 56 -9.50 3.77 -3.58
CA PRO A 56 -10.48 4.84 -3.73
C PRO A 56 -11.85 4.34 -4.25
N ALA A 57 -11.84 3.40 -5.19
CA ALA A 57 -13.04 2.80 -5.79
C ALA A 57 -13.66 1.69 -4.91
N GLY A 58 -12.91 1.20 -3.93
CA GLY A 58 -13.39 0.16 -3.01
C GLY A 58 -14.41 0.66 -1.98
N LYS A 59 -14.91 -0.26 -1.15
CA LYS A 59 -15.89 0.03 -0.07
C LYS A 59 -15.36 1.05 0.95
N LYS A 60 -16.27 1.71 1.69
CA LYS A 60 -15.90 2.62 2.80
C LYS A 60 -14.99 1.90 3.80
N GLY A 61 -13.91 2.55 4.20
CA GLY A 61 -12.96 2.04 5.20
C GLY A 61 -12.11 0.83 4.78
N ASN A 62 -12.14 0.43 3.50
CA ASN A 62 -11.25 -0.63 3.01
C ASN A 62 -9.78 -0.28 3.25
N LYS A 63 -8.94 -1.30 3.33
CA LYS A 63 -7.51 -1.16 3.56
C LYS A 63 -6.75 -2.34 2.96
N LEU A 64 -5.66 -2.00 2.27
CA LEU A 64 -4.63 -2.89 1.76
C LEU A 64 -3.37 -2.72 2.61
N TYR A 65 -2.58 -3.79 2.67
CA TYR A 65 -1.32 -3.85 3.38
C TYR A 65 -0.23 -4.17 2.36
N ILE A 66 0.74 -3.28 2.22
CA ILE A 66 1.81 -3.35 1.23
C ILE A 66 3.14 -3.23 1.97
N ALA A 67 4.19 -3.90 1.45
CA ALA A 67 5.51 -3.92 2.07
C ALA A 67 5.47 -4.36 3.55
N THR A 68 4.70 -5.41 3.87
CA THR A 68 4.60 -5.96 5.25
C THR A 68 5.92 -6.56 5.75
N ASP A 69 6.87 -6.77 4.84
CA ASP A 69 8.24 -7.19 5.09
C ASP A 69 9.22 -6.01 5.08
N THR A 70 8.72 -4.76 5.14
CA THR A 70 9.48 -3.50 5.05
C THR A 70 10.17 -3.26 3.70
N ASN A 71 9.88 -4.08 2.67
CA ASN A 71 10.48 -3.92 1.36
C ASN A 71 9.65 -2.98 0.47
N PHE A 72 10.10 -1.72 0.39
CA PHE A 72 9.48 -0.68 -0.43
C PHE A 72 10.09 -0.56 -1.84
N ALA A 73 10.93 -1.52 -2.27
CA ALA A 73 11.51 -1.50 -3.61
C ALA A 73 10.42 -1.48 -4.70
N GLY A 74 10.49 -0.50 -5.60
CA GLY A 74 9.52 -0.34 -6.69
C GLY A 74 8.13 0.16 -6.26
N ILE A 75 7.87 0.39 -4.97
CA ILE A 75 6.55 0.82 -4.50
C ILE A 75 6.38 2.32 -4.78
N VAL A 76 5.70 2.64 -5.87
CA VAL A 76 5.40 4.02 -6.29
C VAL A 76 4.10 4.07 -7.11
N ASN A 77 3.29 5.10 -6.90
CA ASN A 77 2.12 5.40 -7.74
C ASN A 77 1.69 6.87 -7.61
N GLU A 78 0.55 7.22 -8.21
CA GLU A 78 0.01 8.59 -8.23
C GLU A 78 -0.33 9.21 -6.86
N VAL A 79 -0.48 8.37 -5.83
CA VAL A 79 -0.89 8.79 -4.49
C VAL A 79 0.17 8.52 -3.40
N PHE A 80 1.21 7.74 -3.69
CA PHE A 80 2.30 7.42 -2.77
C PHE A 80 3.62 7.44 -3.54
N TYR A 81 4.36 8.53 -3.41
CA TYR A 81 5.60 8.77 -4.16
C TYR A 81 6.46 9.85 -3.49
N VAL A 82 7.69 10.02 -3.95
CA VAL A 82 8.48 11.21 -3.66
C VAL A 82 8.42 12.14 -4.87
N ASP A 83 8.06 13.40 -4.69
CA ASP A 83 8.14 14.38 -5.78
C ASP A 83 9.61 14.62 -6.15
N LYS A 84 10.01 14.40 -7.42
CA LYS A 84 11.43 14.45 -7.80
C LYS A 84 12.06 15.84 -7.71
N GLU A 85 11.29 16.91 -7.81
CA GLU A 85 11.80 18.29 -7.78
C GLU A 85 12.05 18.78 -6.35
N SER A 86 11.04 18.62 -5.48
CA SER A 86 11.09 19.07 -4.09
C SER A 86 11.66 18.02 -3.12
N GLU A 87 11.77 16.77 -3.57
CA GLU A 87 12.05 15.58 -2.75
C GLU A 87 11.05 15.33 -1.61
N ALA A 88 9.87 15.95 -1.65
CA ALA A 88 8.84 15.76 -0.64
C ALA A 88 8.19 14.38 -0.77
N PHE A 89 7.98 13.68 0.36
CA PHE A 89 7.20 12.44 0.40
C PHE A 89 5.70 12.76 0.34
N VAL A 90 5.08 12.45 -0.79
CA VAL A 90 3.70 12.78 -1.09
C VAL A 90 2.76 11.62 -0.78
N PHE A 91 1.72 11.93 0.00
CA PHE A 91 0.60 11.07 0.31
C PHE A 91 -0.69 11.74 -0.17
N LYS A 92 -1.46 11.07 -1.02
CA LYS A 92 -2.79 11.51 -1.45
C LYS A 92 -3.84 10.45 -1.12
N MET A 93 -5.07 10.90 -0.91
CA MET A 93 -6.21 10.00 -0.78
C MET A 93 -7.51 10.78 -1.04
N THR A 94 -8.52 10.09 -1.57
CA THR A 94 -9.87 10.63 -1.76
C THR A 94 -10.91 9.71 -1.13
N GLY A 95 -12.03 10.30 -0.70
CA GLY A 95 -13.14 9.60 -0.09
C GLY A 95 -13.13 9.57 1.44
N ASP A 96 -14.32 9.50 2.01
CA ASP A 96 -14.56 9.54 3.45
C ASP A 96 -14.06 8.26 4.17
N HIS A 97 -13.34 8.42 5.29
CA HIS A 97 -12.72 7.35 6.10
C HIS A 97 -11.70 6.46 5.37
N LYS A 98 -11.11 6.97 4.28
CA LYS A 98 -10.01 6.34 3.54
C LYS A 98 -8.66 6.79 4.11
N ARG A 99 -7.60 6.06 3.82
CA ARG A 99 -6.23 6.33 4.31
C ARG A 99 -5.16 5.91 3.32
N ASN A 100 -4.01 6.56 3.44
CA ASN A 100 -2.76 6.25 2.79
C ASN A 100 -1.67 6.65 3.78
N GLU A 101 -1.16 5.68 4.53
CA GLU A 101 -0.35 5.93 5.72
C GLU A 101 0.78 4.90 5.85
N LEU A 102 1.93 5.35 6.35
CA LEU A 102 2.96 4.44 6.86
C LEU A 102 2.59 4.02 8.28
N ARG A 103 2.65 2.72 8.54
CA ARG A 103 2.41 2.15 9.86
C ARG A 103 3.69 1.51 10.37
N VAL A 104 4.30 2.13 11.37
CA VAL A 104 5.48 1.58 12.05
C VAL A 104 5.14 0.24 12.70
N HIS A 105 5.96 -0.79 12.46
CA HIS A 105 5.72 -2.16 12.90
C HIS A 105 5.69 -2.29 14.43
N LYS A 106 6.61 -1.58 15.08
CA LYS A 106 6.82 -1.67 16.52
C LYS A 106 5.60 -1.19 17.29
N ASN A 107 4.90 -2.13 17.93
CA ASN A 107 3.99 -1.83 19.03
C ASN A 107 4.83 -1.59 20.28
N PHE A 108 4.74 -0.41 20.88
CA PHE A 108 5.52 -0.06 22.05
C PHE A 108 4.66 0.21 23.28
N ASN A 109 5.22 -0.11 24.45
CA ASN A 109 4.60 0.20 25.73
C ASN A 109 4.84 1.66 26.09
N THR A 110 3.75 2.38 26.39
CA THR A 110 3.76 3.80 26.77
C THR A 110 3.89 4.02 28.28
N SER A 111 3.92 2.97 29.11
CA SER A 111 4.00 3.08 30.57
C SER A 111 5.42 3.02 31.15
N LEU A 112 6.44 2.79 30.32
CA LEU A 112 7.81 2.63 30.80
C LEU A 112 8.47 3.99 31.07
N PRO A 113 8.86 4.30 32.32
CA PRO A 113 9.30 5.65 32.72
C PRO A 113 10.64 6.10 32.10
N HIS A 114 11.39 5.18 31.49
CA HIS A 114 12.72 5.45 30.91
C HIS A 114 12.81 5.01 29.44
N THR A 115 11.67 4.92 28.74
CA THR A 115 11.65 4.56 27.32
C THR A 115 10.84 5.58 26.53
N PHE A 116 11.47 6.16 25.51
CA PHE A 116 10.87 7.19 24.68
C PHE A 116 10.91 6.75 23.21
N TYR A 117 9.81 7.02 22.51
CA TYR A 117 9.65 6.77 21.09
C TYR A 117 9.33 8.11 20.43
N HIS A 118 10.08 8.46 19.39
CA HIS A 118 9.93 9.75 18.71
C HIS A 118 9.57 9.52 17.24
N LEU A 119 8.52 10.20 16.78
CA LEU A 119 8.18 10.35 15.38
C LEU A 119 8.36 11.83 15.03
N ASN A 120 9.29 12.14 14.13
CA ASN A 120 9.58 13.50 13.69
C ASN A 120 9.15 13.65 12.23
N THR A 121 8.49 14.76 11.91
CA THR A 121 8.05 15.06 10.54
C THR A 121 8.05 16.57 10.28
N SER A 122 8.22 16.94 9.02
CA SER A 122 7.84 18.25 8.49
C SER A 122 6.71 18.02 7.49
N LEU A 123 5.56 18.66 7.69
CA LEU A 123 4.35 18.41 6.92
C LEU A 123 3.82 19.72 6.32
N GLU A 124 3.49 19.69 5.04
CA GLU A 124 2.78 20.76 4.34
C GLU A 124 1.47 20.21 3.75
N PRO A 125 0.30 20.50 4.35
CA PRO A 125 -0.98 20.13 3.75
C PRO A 125 -1.24 20.95 2.47
N ILE A 126 -1.31 20.27 1.32
CA ILE A 126 -1.57 20.92 0.03
C ILE A 126 -3.05 20.84 -0.31
N ASN A 127 -3.69 22.00 -0.46
CA ASN A 127 -5.02 22.06 -1.06
C ASN A 127 -4.90 22.05 -2.58
N GLN A 128 -5.10 20.87 -3.19
CA GLN A 128 -5.29 20.78 -4.63
C GLN A 128 -6.65 21.39 -4.96
N LYS A 129 -6.67 22.69 -5.30
CA LYS A 129 -7.85 23.29 -5.93
C LYS A 129 -8.16 22.45 -7.17
N HIS A 130 -9.37 21.91 -7.23
CA HIS A 130 -9.89 21.21 -8.40
C HIS A 130 -9.53 22.00 -9.67
N ARG A 131 -8.61 21.46 -10.48
CA ARG A 131 -8.44 21.87 -11.87
C ARG A 131 -9.33 20.99 -12.73
#